data_AF-A0AAD3QVY5-F1
#
_entry.id   AF-A0AAD3QVY5-F1
#
_cell.length_a   1.000
_cell.length_b   1.000
_cell.length_c   1.000
_cell.angle_alpha   90.00
_cell.angle_beta   90.00
_cell.angle_gamma   90.00
#
_symmetry.space_group_name_H-M   'P 1'
#
loop_
_entity.id
_entity.type
_entity.pdbx_description
1 polymer ?
#
loop_
_entity_poly.entity_id
_entity_poly.type
_entity_poly.pdbx_seq_one_letter_code
_entity_poly.pdbx_strand_id
1 'polypeptide(L)'
;MGGVDLVDRMISYYRMSARTKKWTMRIIMHSTDLALANSWLLYRKDLTVCGAPKKSIMQFLEFRTEVARTLLAQHHSQEDDTSLSELSEGEDSKQGKKRMVTAVPHVSVRRRANAHLPEMISLKNAAGCTGRTRVHCTTCKVFLCLQADRNCYTAFHT
;
A
#
# COMPACT_ATOMS: atom_id res chain seq x y z
N MET A 1 23.90 16.82 21.75
CA MET A 1 22.50 17.24 22.02
C MET A 1 21.58 17.25 20.80
N GLY A 2 22.06 17.31 19.54
CA GLY A 2 21.18 17.49 18.36
C GLY A 2 20.33 16.31 17.85
N GLY A 3 20.23 15.20 18.59
CA GLY A 3 19.43 14.05 18.18
C GLY A 3 17.92 14.29 18.30
N VAL A 4 17.50 14.93 19.38
CA VAL A 4 16.10 15.28 19.64
C VAL A 4 15.62 16.35 18.66
N ASP A 5 16.45 17.37 18.39
CA ASP A 5 16.15 18.45 17.45
C ASP A 5 15.90 17.93 16.01
N LEU A 6 16.66 16.91 15.60
CA LEU A 6 16.48 16.31 14.29
C LEU A 6 15.11 15.64 14.15
N VAL A 7 14.70 14.89 15.17
CA VAL A 7 13.41 14.21 15.20
C VAL A 7 12.27 15.23 15.22
N ASP A 8 12.35 16.25 16.08
CA ASP A 8 11.32 17.29 16.18
C ASP A 8 11.15 18.06 14.85
N ARG A 9 12.26 18.38 14.18
CA ARG A 9 12.26 18.97 12.84
C ARG A 9 11.58 18.05 11.82
N MET A 10 11.85 16.74 11.86
CA MET A 10 11.23 15.78 10.95
C MET A 10 9.73 15.65 11.16
N ILE A 11 9.28 15.60 12.43
CA ILE A 11 7.87 15.58 12.78
C ILE A 11 7.18 16.85 12.25
N SER A 12 7.82 18.01 12.40
CA SER A 12 7.27 19.29 11.94
C SER A 12 7.01 19.32 10.42
N TYR A 13 7.84 18.68 9.60
CA TYR A 13 7.65 18.67 8.14
C TYR A 13 6.44 17.85 7.67
N TYR A 14 6.13 16.74 8.33
CA TYR A 14 5.10 15.79 7.88
C TYR A 14 4.10 15.42 8.98
N ARG A 15 3.80 16.37 9.87
CA ARG A 15 2.98 16.16 11.05
C ARG A 15 1.59 15.64 10.70
N MET A 16 1.22 14.49 11.26
CA MET A 16 -0.14 13.99 11.28
C MET A 16 -1.00 14.87 12.18
N SER A 17 -2.11 15.35 11.63
CA SER A 17 -3.05 16.20 12.35
C SER A 17 -4.47 15.84 11.98
N ALA A 18 -5.28 15.54 12.99
CA ALA A 18 -6.73 15.38 12.86
C ALA A 18 -7.42 16.52 13.60
N ARG A 19 -8.53 17.00 13.02
CA ARG A 19 -9.35 18.04 13.64
C ARG A 19 -10.22 17.42 14.74
N THR A 20 -9.67 17.32 15.94
CA THR A 20 -10.35 16.75 17.11
C THR A 20 -10.04 17.53 18.38
N LYS A 21 -11.04 17.64 19.27
CA LYS A 21 -10.87 18.23 20.61
C LYS A 21 -10.30 17.22 21.62
N LYS A 22 -10.32 15.92 21.30
CA LYS A 22 -9.82 14.85 22.19
C LYS A 22 -8.29 14.89 22.22
N TRP A 23 -7.70 15.24 23.36
CA TRP A 23 -6.23 15.34 23.51
C TRP A 23 -5.52 14.00 23.25
N THR A 24 -6.16 12.88 23.60
CA THR A 24 -5.61 11.53 23.40
C THR A 24 -5.30 11.25 21.94
N MET A 25 -6.18 11.67 21.03
CA MET A 25 -5.95 11.50 19.59
C MET A 25 -4.73 12.29 19.10
N ARG A 26 -4.48 13.48 19.67
CA ARG A 26 -3.27 14.27 19.37
C ARG A 26 -2.01 13.53 19.81
N ILE A 27 -2.04 12.88 20.98
CA ILE A 27 -0.92 12.07 21.49
C ILE A 27 -0.69 10.84 20.63
N ILE A 28 -1.74 10.13 20.22
CA ILE A 28 -1.61 8.96 19.34
C ILE A 28 -0.96 9.34 18.01
N MET A 29 -1.46 10.40 17.34
CA MET A 29 -0.88 10.86 16.08
C MET A 29 0.58 11.30 16.23
N HIS A 30 0.90 12.04 17.30
CA HIS A 30 2.28 12.44 17.58
C HIS A 30 3.18 11.24 17.84
N SER A 31 2.70 10.24 18.58
CA SER A 31 3.44 9.00 18.85
C SER A 31 3.74 8.24 17.55
N THR A 32 2.79 8.20 16.61
CA THR A 32 3.00 7.63 15.27
C THR A 32 4.05 8.40 14.48
N ASP A 33 3.99 9.73 14.47
CA ASP A 33 5.01 10.55 13.79
C ASP A 33 6.41 10.36 14.39
N LEU A 34 6.50 10.30 15.73
CA LEU A 34 7.73 10.04 16.45
C LEU A 34 8.31 8.66 16.11
N ALA A 35 7.47 7.62 16.11
CA ALA A 35 7.86 6.27 15.72
C ALA A 35 8.34 6.19 14.26
N LEU A 36 7.68 6.90 13.34
CA LEU A 36 8.09 6.98 11.94
C LEU A 36 9.43 7.69 11.77
N ALA A 37 9.63 8.82 12.46
CA ALA A 37 10.90 9.55 12.42
C ALA A 37 12.06 8.71 12.97
N ASN A 38 11.86 8.06 14.12
CA ASN A 38 12.87 7.20 14.75
C ASN A 38 13.19 5.97 13.91
N SER A 39 12.18 5.29 13.36
CA SER A 39 12.39 4.12 12.50
C SER A 39 13.13 4.47 11.21
N TRP A 40 12.88 5.65 10.62
CA TRP A 40 13.67 6.11 9.47
C TRP A 40 15.13 6.40 9.83
N LEU A 41 15.40 6.99 11.00
CA LEU A 41 16.77 7.21 11.47
C LEU A 41 17.52 5.90 11.69
N LEU A 42 16.86 4.88 12.25
CA LEU A 42 17.40 3.53 12.39
C LEU A 42 17.67 2.90 11.02
N TYR A 43 16.68 2.91 10.12
CA TYR A 43 16.82 2.42 8.74
C TYR A 43 18.04 3.04 8.02
N ARG A 44 18.24 4.35 8.16
CA ARG A 44 19.41 5.04 7.59
C ARG A 44 20.71 4.54 8.20
N LYS A 45 20.75 4.42 9.53
CA LYS A 45 21.93 3.95 10.25
C LYS A 45 22.29 2.53 9.81
N ASP A 46 21.32 1.63 9.74
CA ASP A 46 21.53 0.24 9.36
C ASP A 46 22.05 0.14 7.93
N LEU A 47 21.47 0.87 6.97
CA LEU A 47 21.97 0.89 5.60
C LEU A 47 23.38 1.48 5.47
N THR A 48 23.72 2.47 6.29
CA THR A 48 25.11 2.99 6.30
C THR A 48 26.11 1.98 6.85
N VAL A 49 25.73 1.19 7.86
CA VAL A 49 26.57 0.11 8.42
C VAL A 49 26.74 -1.02 7.39
N CYS A 50 25.69 -1.35 6.65
CA CYS A 50 25.73 -2.36 5.58
C CYS A 50 26.42 -1.87 4.28
N GLY A 51 26.99 -0.65 4.25
CA GLY A 51 27.71 -0.14 3.09
C GLY A 51 26.83 0.20 1.88
N ALA A 52 25.52 0.39 2.07
CA ALA A 52 24.62 0.74 0.98
C ALA A 52 24.96 2.13 0.38
N PRO A 53 24.86 2.31 -0.94
CA PRO A 53 25.12 3.59 -1.56
C PRO A 53 24.09 4.63 -1.09
N LYS A 54 24.53 5.87 -0.83
CA LYS A 54 23.62 6.95 -0.34
C LYS A 54 22.40 7.18 -1.23
N LYS A 55 22.50 6.87 -2.53
CA LYS A 55 21.41 6.99 -3.51
C LYS A 55 20.28 5.98 -3.31
N SER A 56 20.55 4.83 -2.68
CA SER A 56 19.53 3.81 -2.43
C SER A 56 18.81 4.00 -1.09
N ILE A 57 19.25 4.96 -0.27
CA ILE A 57 18.61 5.27 1.01
C ILE A 57 17.40 6.18 0.74
N MET A 58 16.21 5.69 1.06
CA MET A 58 14.97 6.42 0.85
C MET A 58 14.93 7.72 1.65
N GLN A 59 14.37 8.77 1.03
CA GLN A 59 14.05 10.01 1.74
C GLN A 59 12.89 9.78 2.72
N PHE A 60 12.75 10.66 3.72
CA PHE A 60 11.79 10.43 4.80
C PHE A 60 10.33 10.32 4.32
N LEU A 61 9.90 11.17 3.38
CA LEU A 61 8.55 11.09 2.82
C LEU A 61 8.30 9.78 2.07
N GLU A 62 9.29 9.34 1.30
CA GLU A 62 9.21 8.10 0.52
C GLU A 62 9.10 6.90 1.47
N PHE A 63 9.94 6.87 2.52
CA PHE A 63 9.88 5.87 3.58
C PHE A 63 8.50 5.85 4.27
N ARG A 64 7.95 7.01 4.64
CA ARG A 64 6.60 7.09 5.25
C ARG A 64 5.52 6.54 4.33
N THR A 65 5.62 6.85 3.03
CA THR A 65 4.65 6.38 2.03
C THR A 65 4.73 4.86 1.88
N GLU A 66 5.95 4.31 1.91
CA GLU A 66 6.17 2.87 1.83
C GLU A 66 5.66 2.12 3.07
N VAL A 67 5.89 2.66 4.27
CA VAL A 67 5.30 2.14 5.50
C VAL A 67 3.76 2.17 5.43
N ALA A 68 3.17 3.26 4.92
CA ALA A 68 1.72 3.32 4.76
C ALA A 68 1.19 2.28 3.76
N ARG A 69 1.85 2.11 2.61
CA ARG A 69 1.46 1.11 1.59
C ARG A 69 1.54 -0.31 2.13
N THR A 70 2.60 -0.64 2.84
CA THR A 70 2.80 -1.98 3.42
C THR A 70 1.74 -2.31 4.48
N LEU A 71 1.42 -1.36 5.37
CA LEU A 71 0.37 -1.54 6.38
C LEU A 71 -1.03 -1.69 5.75
N LEU A 72 -1.36 -0.87 4.75
CA LEU A 72 -2.64 -0.97 4.03
C LEU A 72 -2.77 -2.31 3.28
N ALA A 73 -1.69 -2.74 2.63
CA ALA A 73 -1.64 -4.03 1.96
C ALA A 73 -1.84 -5.23 2.91
N GLN A 74 -1.23 -5.17 4.10
CA GLN A 74 -1.41 -6.20 5.13
C GLN A 74 -2.86 -6.26 5.61
N HIS A 75 -3.50 -5.11 5.83
CA HIS A 75 -4.90 -5.03 6.24
C HIS A 75 -5.85 -5.64 5.21
N HIS A 76 -5.71 -5.27 3.92
CA HIS A 76 -6.54 -5.84 2.87
C HIS A 76 -6.38 -7.35 2.71
N SER A 77 -5.18 -7.89 2.97
CA SER A 77 -4.96 -9.34 2.96
C SER A 77 -5.70 -10.06 4.10
N GLN A 78 -5.97 -9.37 5.22
CA GLN A 78 -6.64 -9.93 6.39
C GLN A 78 -8.17 -9.82 6.30
N GLU A 79 -8.68 -8.75 5.69
CA GLU A 79 -10.11 -8.57 5.42
C GLU A 79 -10.62 -9.51 4.32
N ASP A 80 -9.82 -9.79 3.28
CA ASP A 80 -10.19 -10.75 2.23
C ASP A 80 -10.28 -12.21 2.79
N ASP A 81 -9.58 -12.54 3.89
CA ASP A 81 -9.73 -13.84 4.60
C ASP A 81 -10.96 -13.88 5.54
N THR A 82 -11.41 -12.71 6.04
CA THR A 82 -12.52 -12.62 7.00
C THR A 82 -13.88 -12.39 6.30
N SER A 83 -13.87 -11.87 5.07
CA SER A 83 -15.08 -11.45 4.33
C SER A 83 -15.82 -12.56 3.58
N LEU A 84 -15.38 -13.82 3.67
CA LEU A 84 -16.15 -14.96 3.15
C LEU A 84 -17.32 -15.39 4.06
N SER A 85 -17.54 -14.73 5.20
CA SER A 85 -18.57 -15.15 6.17
C SER A 85 -19.77 -14.20 6.37
N GLU A 86 -19.84 -13.03 5.73
CA GLU A 86 -20.97 -12.12 5.94
C GLU A 86 -21.55 -11.60 4.62
N LEU A 87 -22.37 -12.45 4.00
CA LEU A 87 -23.43 -12.01 3.11
C LEU A 87 -24.60 -11.51 3.97
N SER A 88 -24.93 -10.23 3.88
CA SER A 88 -26.29 -9.67 3.67
C SER A 88 -26.48 -8.32 4.36
N GLU A 89 -27.11 -7.41 3.61
CA GLU A 89 -27.85 -6.20 4.04
C GLU A 89 -27.01 -5.07 4.65
N GLY A 90 -27.05 -3.83 4.19
CA GLY A 90 -27.87 -3.11 3.25
C GLY A 90 -27.70 -1.62 3.59
N GLU A 91 -27.81 -0.76 2.58
CA GLU A 91 -28.33 0.62 2.61
C GLU A 91 -27.56 1.61 1.72
N ASP A 92 -28.39 2.24 0.88
CA ASP A 92 -28.11 3.15 -0.21
C ASP A 92 -27.56 4.48 0.31
N SER A 93 -26.31 4.79 -0.04
CA SER A 93 -25.79 6.16 0.05
C SER A 93 -25.29 6.60 -1.31
N LYS A 94 -26.12 7.39 -1.99
CA LYS A 94 -25.84 8.06 -3.26
C LYS A 94 -24.75 9.11 -3.09
N GLN A 95 -23.49 8.69 -2.98
CA GLN A 95 -22.35 9.57 -3.23
C GLN A 95 -21.87 9.34 -4.66
N GLY A 96 -21.84 10.44 -5.42
CA GLY A 96 -21.49 10.43 -6.85
C GLY A 96 -20.26 9.57 -7.11
N LYS A 97 -20.38 8.62 -8.05
CA LYS A 97 -19.31 7.72 -8.47
C LYS A 97 -18.16 8.55 -9.04
N LYS A 98 -17.26 9.02 -8.17
CA LYS A 98 -15.88 9.27 -8.57
C LYS A 98 -15.40 7.96 -9.15
N ARG A 99 -14.89 7.96 -10.39
CA ARG A 99 -14.22 6.78 -10.94
C ARG A 99 -13.13 6.39 -9.94
N MET A 100 -13.38 5.33 -9.18
CA MET A 100 -12.40 4.76 -8.28
C MET A 100 -11.31 4.20 -9.18
N VAL A 101 -10.20 4.94 -9.32
CA VAL A 101 -9.00 4.39 -9.93
C VAL A 101 -8.50 3.37 -8.91
N THR A 102 -8.68 2.09 -9.20
CA THR A 102 -8.11 1.02 -8.38
C THR A 102 -6.60 1.24 -8.34
N ALA A 103 -6.07 1.61 -7.18
CA ALA A 103 -4.64 1.79 -7.01
C ALA A 103 -3.94 0.46 -7.28
N VAL A 104 -2.88 0.49 -8.09
CA VAL A 104 -2.09 -0.70 -8.37
C VAL A 104 -1.48 -1.20 -7.05
N PRO A 105 -1.67 -2.47 -6.67
CA PRO A 105 -1.10 -3.02 -5.44
C PRO A 105 0.42 -2.85 -5.37
N HIS A 106 0.95 -2.69 -4.15
CA HIS A 106 2.38 -2.52 -3.92
C HIS A 106 3.20 -3.76 -4.37
N VAL A 107 4.47 -3.58 -4.76
CA VAL A 107 5.34 -4.65 -5.29
C VAL A 107 5.47 -5.83 -4.34
N SER A 108 5.50 -5.58 -3.01
CA SER A 108 5.55 -6.64 -2.00
C SER A 108 4.32 -7.55 -2.00
N VAL A 109 3.15 -7.02 -2.35
CA VAL A 109 1.91 -7.79 -2.51
C VAL A 109 1.94 -8.53 -3.84
N ARG A 110 2.35 -7.84 -4.91
CA ARG A 110 2.35 -8.38 -6.28
C ARG A 110 3.30 -9.56 -6.47
N ARG A 111 4.42 -9.57 -5.75
CA ARG A 111 5.47 -10.60 -5.86
C ARG A 111 5.43 -11.62 -4.73
N ARG A 112 4.35 -11.64 -3.94
CA ARG A 112 4.20 -12.63 -2.87
C ARG A 112 3.99 -14.01 -3.51
N ALA A 113 4.95 -14.91 -3.29
CA ALA A 113 4.93 -16.24 -3.89
C ALA A 113 3.62 -16.99 -3.55
N ASN A 114 3.05 -17.66 -4.55
CA ASN A 114 1.90 -18.57 -4.48
C ASN A 114 0.54 -17.97 -4.08
N ALA A 115 0.43 -16.66 -3.88
CA ALA A 115 -0.82 -16.03 -3.45
C ALA A 115 -1.74 -15.58 -4.60
N HIS A 116 -1.29 -15.72 -5.86
CA HIS A 116 -1.95 -15.15 -7.04
C HIS A 116 -2.49 -16.24 -7.96
N LEU A 117 -3.81 -16.38 -7.99
CA LEU A 117 -4.49 -17.29 -8.91
C LEU A 117 -5.21 -16.51 -10.02
N PRO A 118 -5.15 -16.99 -11.27
CA PRO A 118 -5.91 -16.40 -12.35
C PRO A 118 -7.34 -16.93 -12.36
N GLU A 119 -8.31 -16.02 -12.47
CA GLU A 119 -9.73 -16.37 -12.61
C GLU A 119 -10.34 -15.65 -13.82
N MET A 120 -11.14 -16.41 -14.58
CA MET A 120 -11.82 -15.91 -15.77
C MET A 120 -13.21 -15.38 -15.41
N ILE A 121 -13.44 -14.08 -15.61
CA ILE A 121 -14.74 -13.45 -15.35
C ILE A 121 -15.49 -13.21 -16.68
N SER A 122 -16.80 -13.42 -16.67
CA SER A 122 -17.72 -13.07 -17.75
C SER A 122 -18.00 -11.55 -17.88
N LEU A 123 -17.01 -10.69 -17.67
CA LEU A 123 -17.13 -9.26 -17.94
C LEU A 123 -16.73 -8.97 -19.38
N LYS A 124 -17.56 -8.18 -20.09
CA LYS A 124 -17.44 -8.00 -21.53
C LYS A 124 -16.17 -7.27 -21.96
N ASN A 125 -15.59 -6.43 -21.10
CA ASN A 125 -14.33 -5.70 -21.35
C ASN A 125 -13.74 -5.21 -20.02
N ALA A 126 -12.52 -5.60 -19.69
CA ALA A 126 -11.80 -5.03 -18.57
C ALA A 126 -10.42 -4.51 -19.00
N ALA A 127 -10.09 -3.32 -18.54
CA ALA A 127 -8.86 -2.62 -18.87
C ALA A 127 -7.81 -2.88 -17.79
N GLY A 128 -6.59 -3.25 -18.21
CA GLY A 128 -5.48 -3.55 -17.31
C GLY A 128 -4.18 -3.90 -18.06
N CYS A 129 -4.31 -4.35 -19.31
CA CYS A 129 -3.22 -4.34 -20.29
C CYS A 129 -3.63 -3.57 -21.56
N THR A 130 -2.71 -3.42 -22.51
CA THR A 130 -2.99 -2.81 -23.82
C THR A 130 -4.04 -3.57 -24.63
N GLY A 131 -4.34 -4.82 -24.26
CA GLY A 131 -5.39 -5.64 -24.83
C GLY A 131 -6.64 -5.74 -23.94
N ARG A 132 -7.72 -6.28 -24.50
CA ARG A 132 -8.90 -6.70 -23.74
C ARG A 132 -8.63 -8.09 -23.16
N THR A 133 -8.72 -8.23 -21.84
CA THR A 133 -8.58 -9.54 -21.16
C THR A 133 -9.81 -9.83 -20.30
N ARG A 134 -10.13 -11.12 -20.16
CA ARG A 134 -11.18 -11.63 -19.26
C ARG A 134 -10.59 -12.27 -18.00
N VAL A 135 -9.27 -12.33 -17.92
CA VAL A 135 -8.57 -12.92 -16.79
C VAL A 135 -8.16 -11.81 -15.83
N HIS A 136 -8.43 -12.05 -14.55
CA HIS A 136 -7.96 -11.20 -13.47
C HIS A 136 -7.24 -12.02 -12.41
N CYS A 137 -6.40 -11.36 -11.62
CA CYS A 137 -5.81 -11.94 -10.42
C CYS A 137 -6.80 -11.78 -9.25
N THR A 138 -7.12 -12.86 -8.55
CA THR A 138 -8.04 -12.86 -7.41
C THR A 138 -7.56 -11.97 -6.25
N THR A 139 -6.26 -11.98 -5.96
CA THR A 139 -5.62 -11.18 -4.91
C THR A 139 -5.49 -9.70 -5.31
N CYS A 140 -4.96 -9.44 -6.50
CA CYS A 140 -4.61 -8.08 -6.91
C CYS A 140 -5.79 -7.34 -7.54
N LYS A 141 -6.87 -8.05 -7.87
CA LYS A 141 -8.09 -7.52 -8.52
C LYS A 141 -7.78 -6.70 -9.79
N VAL A 142 -6.67 -7.05 -10.48
CA VAL A 142 -6.21 -6.45 -11.74
C VAL A 142 -6.42 -7.42 -12.91
N PHE A 143 -6.76 -6.85 -14.07
CA PHE A 143 -6.99 -7.60 -15.30
C PHE A 143 -5.69 -7.70 -16.10
N LEU A 144 -5.23 -8.93 -16.33
CA LEU A 144 -3.95 -9.20 -16.98
C LEU A 144 -4.13 -10.25 -18.08
N CYS A 145 -3.33 -10.13 -19.15
CA CYS A 145 -3.34 -11.09 -20.25
C CYS A 145 -2.56 -12.37 -19.88
N LEU A 146 -3.16 -13.53 -20.19
CA LEU A 146 -2.53 -14.85 -20.16
C LEU A 146 -2.59 -15.44 -21.57
N GLN A 147 -1.71 -14.99 -22.46
CA GLN A 147 -1.56 -15.50 -23.81
C GLN A 147 -0.14 -16.07 -23.99
N ALA A 148 0.03 -17.00 -24.92
CA ALA A 148 1.34 -17.58 -25.24
C ALA A 148 2.34 -16.49 -25.71
N ASP A 149 1.88 -15.58 -26.56
CA ASP A 149 2.73 -14.50 -27.11
C ASP A 149 2.91 -13.32 -26.14
N ARG A 150 1.97 -13.12 -25.22
CA ARG A 150 1.95 -11.99 -24.28
C ARG A 150 1.40 -12.43 -22.93
N ASN A 151 2.28 -12.52 -21.94
CA ASN A 151 1.93 -12.90 -20.58
C ASN A 151 2.14 -11.72 -19.62
N CYS A 152 1.13 -10.84 -19.55
CA CYS A 152 1.12 -9.71 -18.64
C CYS A 152 1.02 -10.17 -17.18
N TYR A 153 0.43 -11.35 -16.95
CA TYR A 153 0.22 -11.92 -15.62
C TYR A 153 1.56 -12.24 -14.96
N THR A 154 2.42 -13.01 -15.63
CA THR A 154 3.75 -13.33 -15.11
C THR A 154 4.57 -12.06 -14.90
N ALA A 155 4.64 -11.18 -15.89
CA ALA A 155 5.38 -9.92 -15.81
C ALA A 155 4.94 -9.00 -14.64
N PHE A 156 3.67 -9.04 -14.25
CA PHE A 156 3.16 -8.24 -13.14
C PHE A 156 3.51 -8.82 -11.76
N HIS A 157 3.66 -10.14 -11.67
CA HIS A 157 3.86 -10.90 -10.43
C HIS A 157 5.32 -11.35 -10.20
N THR A 158 6.21 -11.19 -11.20
CA THR A 158 7.67 -11.33 -11.08
C THR A 158 8.37 -10.02 -10.76
#